data_AF-H0EKZ7-F1
#
_entry.id   AF-H0EKZ7-F1
#
_cell.length_a   1.000
_cell.length_b   1.000
_cell.length_c   1.000
_cell.angle_alpha   90.00
_cell.angle_beta   90.00
_cell.angle_gamma   90.00
#
_symmetry.space_group_name_H-M   'P 1'
#
loop_
_entity.id
_entity.type
_entity.pdbx_description
1 polymer ?
#
loop_
_entity_poly.entity_id
_entity_poly.type
_entity_poly.pdbx_seq_one_letter_code
_entity_poly.pdbx_strand_id
1 'polypeptide(L)'
;MSLVASPLTNTSTAQTAPSFHSAPAWSLNDTRAHLPKWYVPAFFVVLVASLALPAGKARIYSTLPIVLGLCAMLPYHTEGSFKKDFDLGNLVLGWFLVYISLVLTSPETQFWKQDGRKLSPEERMRELEGAGYLKKLAWSFNVWTNPRGIGWSHQVGGLRPAAPEGTTVNIRRFWGMVWHQFMRQVAHSGGLLLSRDMFKLPKGSSISRLVYLVGAFASTGFYHTIVTVYATAFRAGLNPCGDLQFFVLQAVGMFMEGWAIDFVLWSGHGGNKTGWKYFGYLWWASWLGYSCLWYLEELRKAGLWDVDLKVLGYFGFTL
;
A
#
# COMPACT_ATOMS: atom_id res chain seq x y z
N MET A 1 53.35 8.20 -60.44
CA MET A 1 52.11 7.39 -60.55
C MET A 1 52.21 6.29 -59.52
N SER A 2 51.64 6.50 -58.32
CA SER A 2 51.60 5.48 -57.28
C SER A 2 50.13 5.26 -56.91
N LEU A 3 49.72 4.00 -57.00
CA LEU A 3 48.36 3.51 -56.84
C LEU A 3 47.93 3.62 -55.38
N VAL A 4 46.68 4.06 -55.22
CA VAL A 4 45.94 4.16 -53.97
C VAL A 4 45.78 2.78 -53.34
N ALA A 5 46.24 2.63 -52.09
CA ALA A 5 45.86 1.54 -51.20
C ALA A 5 45.15 2.16 -49.99
N SER A 6 43.84 1.93 -49.89
CA SER A 6 43.05 2.24 -48.70
C SER A 6 43.31 1.20 -47.61
N PRO A 7 43.62 1.59 -46.36
CA PRO A 7 43.39 0.74 -45.20
C PRO A 7 42.01 1.06 -44.62
N LEU A 8 41.23 -0.01 -44.45
CA LEU A 8 39.98 -0.04 -43.69
C LEU A 8 40.15 0.64 -42.33
N THR A 9 39.46 1.75 -42.11
CA THR A 9 39.28 2.32 -40.77
C THR A 9 38.38 1.38 -39.97
N ASN A 10 39.01 0.54 -39.15
CA ASN A 10 38.36 -0.11 -38.01
C ASN A 10 37.91 0.98 -37.03
N THR A 11 36.72 1.53 -37.23
CA THR A 11 35.97 2.15 -36.16
C THR A 11 35.55 1.04 -35.20
N SER A 12 36.44 0.74 -34.27
CA SER A 12 36.08 0.19 -32.97
C SER A 12 35.08 1.18 -32.37
N THR A 13 33.79 0.94 -32.61
CA THR A 13 32.74 1.39 -31.69
C THR A 13 33.04 0.69 -30.38
N ALA A 14 33.80 1.37 -29.52
CA ALA A 14 33.78 1.10 -28.11
C ALA A 14 32.32 1.25 -27.68
N GLN A 15 31.57 0.14 -27.72
CA GLN A 15 30.39 -0.05 -26.92
C GLN A 15 30.86 0.10 -25.48
N THR A 16 30.83 1.34 -24.99
CA THR A 16 30.89 1.63 -23.59
C THR A 16 29.76 0.83 -22.96
N ALA A 17 30.13 -0.24 -22.24
CA ALA A 17 29.19 -0.96 -21.39
C ALA A 17 28.38 0.07 -20.59
N PRO A 18 27.03 -0.07 -20.51
CA PRO A 18 26.24 0.89 -19.79
C PRO A 18 26.73 0.94 -18.34
N SER A 19 27.13 2.13 -17.89
CA SER A 19 27.50 2.38 -16.51
C SER A 19 26.33 1.99 -15.62
N PHE A 20 26.49 0.90 -14.88
CA PHE A 20 25.64 0.57 -13.74
C PHE A 20 25.65 1.79 -12.81
N HIS A 21 24.47 2.28 -12.42
CA HIS A 21 24.22 3.54 -11.67
C HIS A 21 23.92 4.81 -12.50
N SER A 22 23.22 4.72 -13.64
CA SER A 22 22.52 5.92 -14.13
C SER A 22 21.28 6.17 -13.27
N ALA A 23 21.22 7.34 -12.62
CA ALA A 23 20.02 7.79 -11.93
C ALA A 23 18.84 7.79 -12.93
N PRO A 24 17.62 7.44 -12.50
CA PRO A 24 16.46 7.43 -13.38
C PRO A 24 16.30 8.76 -14.11
N ALA A 25 15.97 8.75 -15.39
CA ALA A 25 15.89 9.96 -16.21
C ALA A 25 14.96 11.04 -15.61
N TRP A 26 13.87 10.62 -14.97
CA TRP A 26 12.92 11.51 -14.31
C TRP A 26 13.52 12.26 -13.12
N SER A 27 14.54 11.69 -12.46
CA SER A 27 15.20 12.24 -11.27
C SER A 27 16.30 13.24 -11.63
N LEU A 28 16.80 13.18 -12.87
CA LEU A 28 17.76 14.15 -13.39
C LEU A 28 17.10 15.54 -13.40
N ASN A 29 17.81 16.54 -12.90
CA ASN A 29 17.33 17.92 -12.79
C ASN A 29 16.06 18.08 -11.94
N ASP A 30 15.94 17.34 -10.83
CA ASP A 30 14.93 17.67 -9.83
C ASP A 30 15.19 19.04 -9.21
N THR A 31 14.34 20.01 -9.59
CA THR A 31 14.42 21.42 -9.15
C THR A 31 13.45 21.74 -8.01
N ARG A 32 12.77 20.73 -7.44
CA ARG A 32 11.86 20.95 -6.32
C ARG A 32 12.58 21.53 -5.12
N ALA A 33 11.89 22.38 -4.38
CA ALA A 33 12.44 22.95 -3.16
C ALA A 33 12.60 21.88 -2.08
N HIS A 34 13.59 22.03 -1.21
CA HIS A 34 13.66 21.13 -0.05
C HIS A 34 12.44 21.30 0.86
N LEU A 35 11.88 20.17 1.32
CA LEU A 35 10.72 20.19 2.20
C LEU A 35 11.04 21.01 3.46
N PRO A 36 10.18 21.97 3.85
CA PRO A 36 10.39 22.71 5.08
C PRO A 36 10.32 21.78 6.30
N LYS A 37 11.28 21.90 7.23
CA LYS A 37 11.36 21.03 8.42
C LYS A 37 10.10 21.07 9.31
N TRP A 38 9.33 22.16 9.23
CA TRP A 38 8.07 22.30 9.98
C TRP A 38 6.90 21.52 9.36
N TYR A 39 7.02 21.05 8.12
CA TYR A 39 5.92 20.46 7.35
C TYR A 39 5.30 19.25 8.05
N VAL A 40 6.10 18.22 8.34
CA VAL A 40 5.59 16.97 8.95
C VAL A 40 4.99 17.23 10.35
N PRO A 41 5.66 17.97 11.26
CA PRO A 41 5.05 18.37 12.53
C PRO A 41 3.75 19.16 12.37
N ALA A 42 3.71 20.14 11.46
CA ALA A 42 2.51 20.95 11.23
C ALA A 42 1.36 20.10 10.69
N PHE A 43 1.63 19.20 9.74
CA PHE A 43 0.65 18.27 9.22
C PHE A 43 0.03 17.46 10.36
N PHE A 44 0.87 16.80 11.17
CA PHE A 44 0.40 15.99 12.29
C PHE A 44 -0.40 16.79 13.32
N VAL A 45 0.05 18.02 13.66
CA VAL A 45 -0.67 18.90 14.59
C VAL A 45 -2.05 19.27 14.05
N VAL A 46 -2.18 19.59 12.77
CA VAL A 46 -3.48 19.87 12.14
C VAL A 46 -4.41 18.66 12.24
N LEU A 47 -3.90 17.45 12.01
CA LEU A 47 -4.70 16.22 12.13
C LEU A 47 -5.18 15.98 13.55
N VAL A 48 -4.31 16.13 14.55
CA VAL A 48 -4.68 15.96 15.96
C VAL A 48 -5.66 17.06 16.39
N ALA A 49 -5.42 18.31 16.00
CA ALA A 49 -6.30 19.43 16.30
C ALA A 49 -7.69 19.27 15.65
N SER A 50 -7.77 18.60 14.49
CA SER A 50 -9.04 18.44 13.77
C SER A 50 -10.12 17.76 14.60
N LEU A 51 -9.77 16.70 15.35
CA LEU A 51 -10.74 15.97 16.17
C LEU A 51 -11.06 16.65 17.50
N ALA A 52 -10.30 17.70 17.88
CA ALA A 52 -10.62 18.50 19.06
C ALA A 52 -11.72 19.54 18.79
N LEU A 53 -11.98 19.87 17.53
CA LEU A 53 -13.14 20.67 17.13
C LEU A 53 -14.43 19.85 17.33
N PRO A 54 -15.58 20.48 17.58
CA PRO A 54 -16.85 19.75 17.71
C PRO A 54 -17.17 18.90 16.48
N ALA A 55 -17.79 17.74 16.70
CA ALA A 55 -18.21 16.87 15.62
C ALA A 55 -19.22 17.59 14.69
N GLY A 56 -19.04 17.42 13.38
CA GLY A 56 -19.96 17.96 12.37
C GLY A 56 -19.27 18.64 11.19
N LYS A 57 -20.07 19.29 10.36
CA LYS A 57 -19.62 19.87 9.09
C LYS A 57 -18.59 20.99 9.26
N ALA A 58 -18.68 21.76 10.34
CA ALA A 58 -17.74 22.84 10.64
C ALA A 58 -16.30 22.34 10.81
N ARG A 59 -16.11 21.16 11.43
CA ARG A 59 -14.81 20.48 11.51
C ARG A 59 -14.25 20.25 10.10
N ILE A 60 -15.04 19.62 9.24
CA ILE A 60 -14.63 19.30 7.85
C ILE A 60 -14.28 20.57 7.08
N TYR A 61 -15.15 21.59 7.09
CA TYR A 61 -14.94 22.81 6.32
C TYR A 61 -13.74 23.64 6.81
N SER A 62 -13.37 23.54 8.08
CA SER A 62 -12.21 24.26 8.63
C SER A 62 -10.90 23.51 8.43
N THR A 63 -10.89 22.17 8.52
CA THR A 63 -9.64 21.40 8.51
C THR A 63 -9.30 20.80 7.15
N LEU A 64 -10.30 20.42 6.35
CA LEU A 64 -10.06 19.79 5.04
C LEU A 64 -9.28 20.69 4.07
N PRO A 65 -9.58 21.99 3.91
CA PRO A 65 -8.79 22.86 3.03
C PRO A 65 -7.32 22.97 3.46
N ILE A 66 -7.06 23.00 4.77
CA ILE A 66 -5.69 23.07 5.33
C ILE A 66 -4.93 21.78 4.98
N VAL A 67 -5.54 20.62 5.26
CA VAL A 67 -4.93 19.32 4.96
C VAL A 67 -4.67 19.16 3.45
N LEU A 68 -5.64 19.53 2.61
CA LEU A 68 -5.47 19.49 1.15
C LEU A 68 -4.38 20.44 0.68
N GLY A 69 -4.29 21.65 1.24
CA GLY A 69 -3.22 22.60 0.95
C GLY A 69 -1.84 22.05 1.30
N LEU A 70 -1.70 21.39 2.46
CA LEU A 70 -0.46 20.72 2.83
C LEU A 70 -0.14 19.54 1.89
N CYS A 71 -1.12 18.71 1.52
CA CYS A 71 -0.92 17.63 0.54
C CYS A 71 -0.48 18.19 -0.83
N ALA A 72 -1.03 19.33 -1.25
CA ALA A 72 -0.69 20.00 -2.50
C ALA A 72 0.73 20.55 -2.53
N MET A 73 1.44 20.64 -1.40
CA MET A 73 2.86 21.00 -1.37
C MET A 73 3.79 19.87 -1.84
N LEU A 74 3.38 18.59 -1.71
CA LEU A 74 4.25 17.44 -1.99
C LEU A 74 4.84 17.42 -3.40
N PRO A 75 4.08 17.71 -4.48
CA PRO A 75 4.64 17.73 -5.84
C PRO A 75 5.71 18.80 -6.05
N TYR A 76 5.77 19.83 -5.19
CA TYR A 76 6.70 20.96 -5.32
C TYR A 76 7.92 20.84 -4.41
N HIS A 77 7.96 19.83 -3.54
CA HIS A 77 9.02 19.65 -2.54
C HIS A 77 9.69 18.28 -2.61
N THR A 78 10.93 18.20 -2.10
CA THR A 78 11.70 16.96 -2.00
C THR A 78 12.53 16.89 -0.70
N GLU A 79 12.73 15.67 -0.20
CA GLU A 79 13.66 15.30 0.87
C GLU A 79 15.07 14.97 0.34
N GLY A 80 15.29 15.16 -0.97
CA GLY A 80 16.59 15.03 -1.65
C GLY A 80 16.89 13.63 -2.17
N SER A 81 15.98 12.66 -2.03
CA SER A 81 16.07 11.38 -2.74
C SER A 81 14.70 10.76 -2.95
N PHE A 82 14.57 9.95 -4.02
CA PHE A 82 13.30 9.29 -4.35
C PHE A 82 12.79 8.42 -3.20
N LYS A 83 13.67 7.65 -2.56
CA LYS A 83 13.29 6.83 -1.41
C LYS A 83 12.67 7.65 -0.28
N LYS A 84 13.27 8.79 0.08
CA LYS A 84 12.73 9.64 1.15
C LYS A 84 11.40 10.29 0.73
N ASP A 85 11.28 10.71 -0.53
CA ASP A 85 10.03 11.26 -1.07
C ASP A 85 8.92 10.21 -1.10
N PHE A 86 9.25 8.96 -1.41
CA PHE A 86 8.34 7.83 -1.34
C PHE A 86 7.90 7.51 0.10
N ASP A 87 8.85 7.47 1.04
CA ASP A 87 8.54 7.25 2.46
C ASP A 87 7.67 8.40 3.01
N LEU A 88 7.97 9.65 2.65
CA LEU A 88 7.17 10.83 2.98
C LEU A 88 5.76 10.73 2.39
N GLY A 89 5.64 10.37 1.11
CA GLY A 89 4.35 10.21 0.45
C GLY A 89 3.50 9.13 1.12
N ASN A 90 4.10 8.00 1.52
CA ASN A 90 3.42 6.96 2.30
C ASN A 90 2.91 7.49 3.65
N LEU A 91 3.75 8.24 4.37
CA LEU A 91 3.38 8.81 5.66
C LEU A 91 2.20 9.78 5.52
N VAL A 92 2.31 10.74 4.61
CA VAL A 92 1.32 11.81 4.43
C VAL A 92 0.02 11.26 3.84
N LEU A 93 0.08 10.42 2.81
CA LEU A 93 -1.12 9.83 2.21
C LEU A 93 -1.81 8.86 3.19
N GLY A 94 -1.04 8.06 3.93
CA GLY A 94 -1.58 7.18 4.96
C GLY A 94 -2.32 7.96 6.04
N TRP A 95 -1.70 9.03 6.56
CA TRP A 95 -2.34 9.93 7.51
C TRP A 95 -3.56 10.66 6.94
N PHE A 96 -3.51 11.09 5.68
CA PHE A 96 -4.64 11.70 5.00
C PHE A 96 -5.84 10.74 4.90
N LEU A 97 -5.61 9.48 4.55
CA LEU A 97 -6.69 8.49 4.47
C LEU A 97 -7.30 8.18 5.85
N VAL A 98 -6.46 8.04 6.89
CA VAL A 98 -6.94 7.91 8.27
C VAL A 98 -7.74 9.14 8.68
N TYR A 99 -7.24 10.34 8.38
CA TYR A 99 -7.93 11.59 8.63
C TYR A 99 -9.31 11.59 7.99
N ILE A 100 -9.40 11.37 6.67
CA ILE A 100 -10.69 11.33 5.95
C ILE A 100 -11.64 10.32 6.60
N SER A 101 -11.16 9.13 6.95
CA SER A 101 -11.99 8.14 7.63
C SER A 101 -12.50 8.63 8.98
N LEU A 102 -11.69 9.35 9.76
CA LEU A 102 -12.07 9.85 11.08
C LEU A 102 -12.97 11.08 11.00
N VAL A 103 -12.74 12.04 10.10
CA VAL A 103 -13.63 13.23 9.98
C VAL A 103 -14.95 12.93 9.30
N LEU A 104 -15.02 11.92 8.42
CA LEU A 104 -16.29 11.50 7.79
C LEU A 104 -17.11 10.56 8.66
N THR A 105 -16.53 10.02 9.73
CA THR A 105 -17.24 9.20 10.71
C THR A 105 -17.40 9.96 12.02
N SER A 106 -18.06 9.35 13.00
CA SER A 106 -18.15 9.87 14.36
C SER A 106 -17.16 9.12 15.26
N PRO A 107 -15.87 9.49 15.28
CA PRO A 107 -14.86 8.78 16.04
C PRO A 107 -15.14 8.81 17.55
N GLU A 108 -15.87 9.81 18.03
CA GLU A 108 -16.29 9.97 19.42
C GLU A 108 -17.19 8.82 19.88
N THR A 109 -17.97 8.24 18.96
CA THR A 109 -18.85 7.10 19.23
C THR A 109 -18.17 5.75 18.97
N GLN A 110 -16.91 5.75 18.55
CA GLN A 110 -16.17 4.53 18.18
C GLN A 110 -14.95 4.29 19.08
N PHE A 111 -14.29 5.37 19.54
CA PHE A 111 -13.03 5.30 20.25
C PHE A 111 -13.13 5.87 21.67
N TRP A 112 -13.15 4.99 22.67
CA TRP A 112 -13.06 5.37 24.08
C TRP A 112 -12.17 4.41 24.87
N LYS A 113 -11.58 4.92 25.96
CA LYS A 113 -10.83 4.08 26.91
C LYS A 113 -11.78 3.15 27.65
N GLN A 114 -11.38 1.89 27.80
CA GLN A 114 -12.11 0.94 28.64
C GLN A 114 -11.93 1.32 30.11
N ASP A 115 -13.03 1.59 30.80
CA ASP A 115 -13.04 2.04 32.19
C ASP A 115 -14.10 1.29 33.03
N GLY A 116 -14.63 0.17 32.53
CA GLY A 116 -15.65 -0.65 33.18
C GLY A 116 -17.07 -0.06 33.17
N ARG A 117 -17.25 1.20 32.77
CA ARG A 117 -18.59 1.83 32.72
C ARG A 117 -19.35 1.38 31.47
N LYS A 118 -20.57 0.87 31.66
CA LYS A 118 -21.51 0.49 30.58
C LYS A 118 -22.31 1.70 30.10
N LEU A 119 -21.64 2.62 29.41
CA LEU A 119 -22.27 3.78 28.77
C LEU A 119 -22.50 3.48 27.28
N SER A 120 -23.58 4.03 26.72
CA SER A 120 -23.84 3.98 25.28
C SER A 120 -22.82 4.83 24.50
N PRO A 121 -22.58 4.54 23.21
CA PRO A 121 -21.72 5.37 22.37
C PRO A 121 -22.10 6.86 22.34
N GLU A 122 -23.40 7.15 22.38
CA GLU A 122 -23.95 8.51 22.40
C GLU A 122 -23.67 9.22 23.73
N GLU A 123 -23.76 8.51 24.86
CA GLU A 123 -23.40 9.03 26.17
C GLU A 123 -21.90 9.35 26.26
N ARG A 124 -21.05 8.48 25.69
CA ARG A 124 -19.60 8.72 25.58
C ARG A 124 -19.29 9.95 24.74
N MET A 125 -19.95 10.10 23.59
CA MET A 125 -19.81 11.28 22.74
C MET A 125 -20.23 12.55 23.48
N ARG A 126 -21.37 12.54 24.20
CA ARG A 126 -21.82 13.69 25.01
C ARG A 126 -20.83 14.05 26.11
N GLU A 127 -20.25 13.05 26.81
CA GLU A 127 -19.23 13.28 27.84
C GLU A 127 -17.98 13.95 27.24
N LEU A 128 -17.54 13.47 26.07
CA LEU A 128 -16.37 14.02 25.38
C LEU A 128 -16.66 15.42 24.83
N GLU A 129 -17.83 15.64 24.23
CA GLU A 129 -18.22 16.93 23.67
C GLU A 129 -18.41 18.01 24.75
N GLY A 130 -18.92 17.63 25.92
CA GLY A 130 -19.01 18.49 27.10
C GLY A 130 -17.69 18.72 27.82
N ALA A 131 -16.61 18.03 27.43
CA ALA A 131 -15.30 18.22 28.03
C ALA A 131 -14.56 19.43 27.48
N GLY A 132 -13.65 19.98 28.29
CA GLY A 132 -12.74 21.05 27.87
C GLY A 132 -11.79 20.61 26.74
N TYR A 133 -11.31 21.59 25.98
CA TYR A 133 -10.45 21.40 24.80
C TYR A 133 -9.20 20.54 25.07
N LEU A 134 -8.56 20.67 26.25
CA LEU A 134 -7.38 19.86 26.59
C LEU A 134 -7.70 18.36 26.68
N LYS A 135 -8.87 17.99 27.22
CA LYS A 135 -9.30 16.58 27.30
C LYS A 135 -9.60 16.04 25.89
N LYS A 136 -10.20 16.84 25.02
CA LYS A 136 -10.45 16.49 23.60
C LYS A 136 -9.13 16.32 22.82
N LEU A 137 -8.18 17.23 22.99
CA LEU A 137 -6.85 17.14 22.36
C LEU A 137 -6.09 15.90 22.85
N ALA A 138 -6.09 15.63 24.15
CA ALA A 138 -5.46 14.43 24.70
C ALA A 138 -6.13 13.15 24.15
N TRP A 139 -7.46 13.11 24.09
CA TRP A 139 -8.18 12.01 23.47
C TRP A 139 -7.79 11.84 21.99
N SER A 140 -7.83 12.91 21.20
CA SER A 140 -7.44 12.90 19.78
C SER A 140 -6.02 12.37 19.58
N PHE A 141 -5.05 12.89 20.35
CA PHE A 141 -3.67 12.41 20.29
C PHE A 141 -3.57 10.90 20.56
N ASN A 142 -4.32 10.38 21.52
CA ASN A 142 -4.34 8.93 21.79
C ASN A 142 -4.98 8.14 20.64
N VAL A 143 -6.03 8.66 19.99
CA VAL A 143 -6.63 8.02 18.80
C VAL A 143 -5.60 7.92 17.67
N TRP A 144 -4.85 9.00 17.41
CA TRP A 144 -3.82 9.05 16.37
C TRP A 144 -2.58 8.20 16.65
N THR A 145 -2.22 8.02 17.92
CA THR A 145 -0.97 7.33 18.32
C THR A 145 -1.18 5.92 18.85
N ASN A 146 -2.42 5.46 19.03
CA ASN A 146 -2.76 4.11 19.50
C ASN A 146 -3.54 3.29 18.47
N PRO A 147 -2.90 2.93 17.32
CA PRO A 147 -3.55 2.13 16.29
C PRO A 147 -3.92 0.71 16.74
N ARG A 148 -3.26 0.18 17.79
CA ARG A 148 -3.55 -1.16 18.34
C ARG A 148 -4.70 -1.16 19.34
N GLY A 149 -5.13 0.01 19.80
CA GLY A 149 -6.26 0.18 20.71
C GLY A 149 -6.10 -0.52 22.05
N ILE A 150 -4.87 -0.71 22.56
CA ILE A 150 -4.66 -1.40 23.85
C ILE A 150 -5.35 -0.59 24.97
N GLY A 151 -6.33 -1.18 25.65
CA GLY A 151 -7.15 -0.52 26.66
C GLY A 151 -8.26 0.39 26.09
N TRP A 152 -8.59 0.25 24.80
CA TRP A 152 -9.62 1.02 24.12
C TRP A 152 -10.73 0.13 23.55
N SER A 153 -11.85 0.74 23.17
CA SER A 153 -13.01 0.07 22.55
C SER A 153 -12.65 -0.74 21.30
N HIS A 154 -11.65 -0.29 20.52
CA HIS A 154 -11.18 -0.95 19.30
C HIS A 154 -10.00 -1.89 19.52
N GLN A 155 -9.73 -2.31 20.76
CA GLN A 155 -8.64 -3.25 21.05
C GLN A 155 -8.79 -4.51 20.19
N VAL A 156 -7.77 -4.81 19.38
CA VAL A 156 -7.76 -6.02 18.55
C VAL A 156 -7.54 -7.23 19.46
N GLY A 157 -8.60 -8.01 19.70
CA GLY A 157 -8.53 -9.23 20.49
C GLY A 157 -7.76 -10.34 19.77
N GLY A 158 -6.94 -11.09 20.53
CA GLY A 158 -6.34 -12.36 20.15
C GLY A 158 -5.88 -12.43 18.70
N LEU A 159 -4.74 -11.80 18.37
CA LEU A 159 -4.09 -12.02 17.08
C LEU A 159 -4.04 -13.54 16.86
N ARG A 160 -4.60 -14.01 15.74
CA ARG A 160 -4.62 -15.44 15.42
C ARG A 160 -3.19 -15.96 15.58
N PRO A 161 -2.98 -17.09 16.28
CA PRO A 161 -1.66 -17.68 16.38
C PRO A 161 -1.03 -17.77 14.99
N ALA A 162 0.29 -17.60 14.89
CA ALA A 162 1.03 -18.00 13.71
C ALA A 162 0.56 -19.41 13.31
N ALA A 163 0.30 -19.62 12.02
CA ALA A 163 -0.38 -20.82 11.56
C ALA A 163 0.30 -22.07 12.15
N PRO A 164 -0.48 -23.08 12.61
CA PRO A 164 0.10 -24.29 13.17
C PRO A 164 1.14 -24.88 12.21
N GLU A 165 2.25 -25.35 12.78
CA GLU A 165 3.28 -26.07 12.04
C GLU A 165 2.61 -27.16 11.19
N GLY A 166 2.89 -27.13 9.88
CA GLY A 166 2.37 -28.13 8.95
C GLY A 166 1.14 -27.74 8.13
N THR A 167 0.68 -26.49 8.16
CA THR A 167 -0.40 -26.02 7.27
C THR A 167 0.12 -25.51 5.91
N THR A 168 -0.58 -25.84 4.82
CA THR A 168 -0.24 -25.38 3.45
C THR A 168 -0.24 -23.85 3.35
N VAL A 169 0.85 -23.25 2.85
CA VAL A 169 0.95 -21.82 2.53
C VAL A 169 0.60 -21.67 1.06
N ASN A 170 -0.31 -20.76 0.77
CA ASN A 170 -0.79 -20.43 -0.56
C ASN A 170 -0.90 -18.90 -0.68
N ILE A 171 -1.11 -18.36 -1.88
CA ILE A 171 -1.06 -16.91 -2.12
C ILE A 171 -2.08 -16.20 -1.23
N ARG A 172 -3.31 -16.74 -1.16
CA ARG A 172 -4.36 -16.18 -0.30
C ARG A 172 -3.96 -16.12 1.18
N ARG A 173 -3.27 -17.14 1.67
CA ARG A 173 -2.82 -17.22 3.06
C ARG A 173 -1.67 -16.26 3.35
N PHE A 174 -0.72 -16.12 2.43
CA PHE A 174 0.37 -15.16 2.59
C PHE A 174 -0.14 -13.73 2.79
N TRP A 175 -0.98 -13.25 1.87
CA TRP A 175 -1.61 -11.92 1.98
C TRP A 175 -2.60 -11.84 3.17
N GLY A 176 -3.28 -12.95 3.47
CA GLY A 176 -4.28 -13.01 4.53
C GLY A 176 -3.75 -13.18 5.95
N MET A 177 -2.46 -13.49 6.15
CA MET A 177 -1.89 -13.80 7.47
C MET A 177 -0.50 -13.22 7.73
N VAL A 178 0.31 -12.97 6.69
CA VAL A 178 1.73 -12.57 6.86
C VAL A 178 1.93 -11.09 6.49
N TRP A 179 1.46 -10.67 5.33
CA TRP A 179 1.78 -9.35 4.79
C TRP A 179 0.88 -8.24 5.33
N HIS A 180 1.45 -7.10 5.77
CA HIS A 180 0.78 -5.89 6.26
C HIS A 180 -0.60 -6.10 6.95
N GLN A 181 -0.65 -6.98 7.96
CA GLN A 181 -1.91 -7.39 8.58
C GLN A 181 -2.71 -6.23 9.20
N PHE A 182 -2.04 -5.16 9.63
CA PHE A 182 -2.70 -3.95 10.13
C PHE A 182 -3.46 -3.17 9.03
N MET A 183 -3.05 -3.30 7.76
CA MET A 183 -3.69 -2.63 6.61
C MET A 183 -4.79 -3.48 5.97
N ARG A 184 -4.98 -4.71 6.45
CA ARG A 184 -5.89 -5.68 5.85
C ARG A 184 -7.32 -5.18 5.80
N GLN A 185 -7.81 -4.54 6.87
CA GLN A 185 -9.16 -3.99 6.90
C GLN A 185 -9.37 -2.93 5.80
N VAL A 186 -8.38 -2.06 5.59
CA VAL A 186 -8.40 -1.03 4.55
C VAL A 186 -8.40 -1.68 3.17
N ALA A 187 -7.49 -2.63 2.91
CA ALA A 187 -7.43 -3.34 1.63
C ALA A 187 -8.73 -4.13 1.33
N HIS A 188 -9.36 -4.71 2.34
CA HIS A 188 -10.64 -5.41 2.18
C HIS A 188 -11.79 -4.49 1.79
N SER A 189 -11.76 -3.22 2.20
CA SER A 189 -12.85 -2.26 1.94
C SER A 189 -13.08 -2.02 0.44
N GLY A 190 -12.01 -1.92 -0.36
CA GLY A 190 -12.11 -1.75 -1.81
C GLY A 190 -12.79 -2.94 -2.50
N GLY A 191 -12.48 -4.16 -2.05
CA GLY A 191 -13.13 -5.37 -2.56
C GLY A 191 -14.62 -5.44 -2.21
N LEU A 192 -15.00 -5.04 -0.99
CA LEU A 192 -16.40 -4.98 -0.57
C LEU A 192 -17.18 -3.89 -1.30
N LEU A 193 -16.59 -2.71 -1.47
CA LEU A 193 -17.20 -1.59 -2.18
C LEU A 193 -17.61 -2.01 -3.59
N LEU A 194 -16.68 -2.59 -4.36
CA LEU A 194 -16.98 -3.01 -5.73
C LEU A 194 -17.99 -4.17 -5.76
N SER A 195 -17.68 -5.27 -5.06
CA SER A 195 -18.45 -6.51 -5.22
C SER A 195 -19.83 -6.46 -4.56
N ARG A 196 -19.96 -5.86 -3.37
CA ARG A 196 -21.18 -5.85 -2.57
C ARG A 196 -22.00 -4.59 -2.78
N ASP A 197 -21.36 -3.42 -2.73
CA ASP A 197 -22.09 -2.15 -2.62
C ASP A 197 -22.40 -1.54 -3.98
N MET A 198 -21.45 -1.55 -4.91
CA MET A 198 -21.62 -1.01 -6.26
C MET A 198 -22.33 -2.01 -7.19
N PHE A 199 -21.75 -3.20 -7.38
CA PHE A 199 -22.28 -4.18 -8.34
C PHE A 199 -23.29 -5.16 -7.75
N LYS A 200 -23.45 -5.20 -6.41
CA LYS A 200 -24.43 -6.04 -5.70
C LYS A 200 -24.40 -7.52 -6.13
N LEU A 201 -23.20 -8.06 -6.33
CA LEU A 201 -23.01 -9.39 -6.89
C LEU A 201 -23.43 -10.48 -5.90
N PRO A 202 -23.97 -11.62 -6.38
CA PRO A 202 -24.35 -12.73 -5.52
C PRO A 202 -23.16 -13.28 -4.74
N LYS A 203 -23.29 -13.34 -3.41
CA LYS A 203 -22.26 -13.92 -2.52
C LYS A 203 -21.96 -15.36 -2.93
N GLY A 204 -20.68 -15.70 -3.00
CA GLY A 204 -20.22 -17.06 -3.34
C GLY A 204 -20.06 -17.32 -4.84
N SER A 205 -20.60 -16.47 -5.72
CA SER A 205 -20.35 -16.59 -7.17
C SER A 205 -18.88 -16.33 -7.54
N SER A 206 -18.40 -16.98 -8.60
CA SER A 206 -17.02 -16.78 -9.10
C SER A 206 -16.76 -15.34 -9.54
N ILE A 207 -17.75 -14.68 -10.13
CA ILE A 207 -17.68 -13.26 -10.52
C ILE A 207 -17.56 -12.36 -9.29
N SER A 208 -18.36 -12.60 -8.24
CA SER A 208 -18.24 -11.88 -6.96
C SER A 208 -16.83 -12.04 -6.36
N ARG A 209 -16.28 -13.26 -6.38
CA ARG A 209 -14.92 -13.55 -5.90
C ARG A 209 -13.86 -12.79 -6.69
N LEU A 210 -13.94 -12.79 -8.03
CA LEU A 210 -13.00 -12.07 -8.89
C LEU A 210 -13.04 -10.56 -8.65
N VAL A 211 -14.24 -9.97 -8.72
CA VAL A 211 -14.43 -8.52 -8.54
C VAL A 211 -13.98 -8.08 -7.14
N TYR A 212 -14.25 -8.88 -6.12
CA TYR A 212 -13.76 -8.64 -4.77
C TYR A 212 -12.22 -8.63 -4.70
N LEU A 213 -11.56 -9.63 -5.29
CA LEU A 213 -10.10 -9.73 -5.28
C LEU A 213 -9.45 -8.58 -6.05
N VAL A 214 -9.94 -8.30 -7.26
CA VAL A 214 -9.45 -7.18 -8.07
C VAL A 214 -9.65 -5.86 -7.34
N GLY A 215 -10.82 -5.61 -6.74
CA GLY A 215 -11.07 -4.38 -5.98
C GLY A 215 -10.15 -4.22 -4.76
N ALA A 216 -9.94 -5.30 -4.01
CA ALA A 216 -9.07 -5.27 -2.84
C ALA A 216 -7.61 -4.95 -3.20
N PHE A 217 -7.07 -5.64 -4.22
CA PHE A 217 -5.69 -5.43 -4.66
C PHE A 217 -5.51 -4.13 -5.45
N ALA A 218 -6.45 -3.78 -6.33
CA ALA A 218 -6.39 -2.52 -7.08
C ALA A 218 -6.40 -1.32 -6.14
N SER A 219 -7.23 -1.31 -5.09
CA SER A 219 -7.23 -0.21 -4.11
C SER A 219 -5.87 -0.03 -3.41
N THR A 220 -5.18 -1.15 -3.12
CA THR A 220 -3.82 -1.12 -2.56
C THR A 220 -2.79 -0.64 -3.59
N GLY A 221 -2.91 -1.12 -4.83
CA GLY A 221 -2.05 -0.67 -5.94
C GLY A 221 -2.21 0.81 -6.24
N PHE A 222 -3.44 1.33 -6.27
CA PHE A 222 -3.70 2.75 -6.45
C PHE A 222 -3.07 3.60 -5.34
N TYR A 223 -3.15 3.15 -4.08
CA TYR A 223 -2.48 3.84 -2.98
C TYR A 223 -0.97 3.97 -3.23
N HIS A 224 -0.29 2.87 -3.56
CA HIS A 224 1.16 2.89 -3.83
C HIS A 224 1.49 3.72 -5.07
N THR A 225 0.73 3.58 -6.15
CA THR A 225 0.91 4.37 -7.37
C THR A 225 0.76 5.87 -7.11
N ILE A 226 -0.22 6.30 -6.32
CA ILE A 226 -0.37 7.73 -5.97
C ILE A 226 0.87 8.22 -5.22
N VAL A 227 1.39 7.43 -4.28
CA VAL A 227 2.62 7.76 -3.55
C VAL A 227 3.81 7.90 -4.51
N THR A 228 3.99 6.96 -5.44
CA THR A 228 5.13 6.99 -6.37
C THR A 228 5.02 8.12 -7.39
N VAL A 229 3.80 8.41 -7.88
CA VAL A 229 3.54 9.55 -8.75
C VAL A 229 3.85 10.88 -8.05
N TYR A 230 3.46 11.05 -6.77
CA TYR A 230 3.81 12.24 -6.02
C TYR A 230 5.30 12.34 -5.71
N ALA A 231 5.94 11.22 -5.34
CA ALA A 231 7.36 11.19 -5.05
C ALA A 231 8.23 11.55 -6.27
N THR A 232 7.74 11.24 -7.48
CA THR A 232 8.36 11.65 -8.75
C THR A 232 7.89 13.00 -9.27
N ALA A 233 6.96 13.65 -8.57
CA ALA A 233 6.29 14.88 -8.99
C ALA A 233 5.72 14.80 -10.41
N PHE A 234 5.05 13.67 -10.72
CA PHE A 234 4.43 13.38 -12.01
C PHE A 234 5.40 13.29 -13.20
N ARG A 235 6.72 13.35 -12.98
CA ARG A 235 7.73 13.31 -14.06
C ARG A 235 8.01 11.90 -14.59
N ALA A 236 7.67 10.87 -13.82
CA ALA A 236 7.93 9.47 -14.17
C ALA A 236 6.69 8.74 -14.74
N GLY A 237 5.67 9.50 -15.15
CA GLY A 237 4.41 8.95 -15.64
C GLY A 237 3.43 8.56 -14.52
N LEU A 238 2.36 7.85 -14.88
CA LEU A 238 1.24 7.54 -13.99
C LEU A 238 1.41 6.26 -13.16
N ASN A 239 2.45 5.48 -13.41
CA ASN A 239 2.72 4.26 -12.64
C ASN A 239 4.21 3.90 -12.67
N PRO A 240 5.05 4.75 -12.04
CA PRO A 240 6.49 4.72 -12.24
C PRO A 240 7.19 3.50 -11.64
N CYS A 241 6.58 2.80 -10.69
CA CYS A 241 7.16 1.59 -10.07
C CYS A 241 6.40 0.31 -10.44
N GLY A 242 5.38 0.39 -11.30
CA GLY A 242 4.58 -0.78 -11.65
C GLY A 242 3.68 -1.30 -10.51
N ASP A 243 3.39 -0.48 -9.50
CA ASP A 243 2.69 -0.89 -8.28
C ASP A 243 1.32 -1.49 -8.63
N LEU A 244 0.53 -0.80 -9.45
CA LEU A 244 -0.81 -1.24 -9.81
C LEU A 244 -0.83 -2.60 -10.53
N GLN A 245 0.10 -2.84 -11.47
CA GLN A 245 0.17 -4.14 -12.15
C GLN A 245 0.59 -5.23 -11.17
N PHE A 246 1.59 -4.96 -10.31
CA PHE A 246 2.03 -5.94 -9.32
C PHE A 246 0.89 -6.38 -8.41
N PHE A 247 0.13 -5.43 -7.83
CA PHE A 247 -0.97 -5.77 -6.93
C PHE A 247 -2.12 -6.46 -7.67
N VAL A 248 -2.54 -5.97 -8.85
CA VAL A 248 -3.61 -6.62 -9.63
C VAL A 248 -3.23 -8.04 -10.05
N LEU A 249 -1.95 -8.29 -10.37
CA LEU A 249 -1.46 -9.62 -10.67
C LEU A 249 -1.66 -10.59 -9.50
N GLN A 250 -1.55 -10.15 -8.24
CA GLN A 250 -1.85 -11.01 -7.08
C GLN A 250 -3.32 -11.47 -7.06
N ALA A 251 -4.25 -10.62 -7.48
CA ALA A 251 -5.66 -11.00 -7.60
C ALA A 251 -5.85 -12.11 -8.64
N VAL A 252 -5.16 -12.04 -9.78
CA VAL A 252 -5.16 -13.07 -10.82
C VAL A 252 -4.61 -14.39 -10.28
N GLY A 253 -3.45 -14.36 -9.63
CA GLY A 253 -2.84 -15.55 -9.01
C GLY A 253 -3.75 -16.23 -8.00
N MET A 254 -4.39 -15.45 -7.14
CA MET A 254 -5.35 -15.97 -6.15
C MET A 254 -6.64 -16.52 -6.79
N PHE A 255 -7.08 -15.93 -7.90
CA PHE A 255 -8.26 -16.43 -8.61
C PHE A 255 -7.97 -17.77 -9.30
N MET A 256 -6.84 -17.89 -9.97
CA MET A 256 -6.38 -19.15 -10.57
C MET A 256 -6.15 -20.24 -9.53
N GLU A 257 -5.54 -19.89 -8.40
CA GLU A 257 -5.37 -20.79 -7.25
C GLU A 257 -6.73 -21.32 -6.76
N GLY A 258 -7.73 -20.44 -6.62
CA GLY A 258 -9.09 -20.83 -6.25
C GLY A 258 -9.73 -21.78 -7.25
N TRP A 259 -9.61 -21.51 -8.55
CA TRP A 259 -10.12 -22.39 -9.60
C TRP A 259 -9.45 -23.75 -9.63
N ALA A 260 -8.13 -23.80 -9.48
CA ALA A 260 -7.39 -25.06 -9.43
C ALA A 260 -7.83 -25.92 -8.24
N ILE A 261 -8.05 -25.30 -7.07
CA ILE A 261 -8.60 -25.99 -5.89
C ILE A 261 -10.01 -26.52 -6.18
N ASP A 262 -10.89 -25.67 -6.71
CA ASP A 262 -12.28 -26.05 -7.02
C ASP A 262 -12.31 -27.23 -8.03
N PHE A 263 -11.43 -27.24 -9.04
CA PHE A 263 -11.28 -28.32 -10.02
C PHE A 263 -10.75 -29.63 -9.42
N VAL A 264 -9.73 -29.57 -8.56
CA VAL A 264 -9.17 -30.76 -7.88
C VAL A 264 -10.19 -31.41 -6.96
N LEU A 265 -10.98 -30.59 -6.26
CA LEU A 265 -12.06 -31.08 -5.41
C LEU A 265 -13.18 -31.71 -6.24
N TRP A 266 -13.58 -31.05 -7.33
CA TRP A 266 -14.60 -31.56 -8.26
C TRP A 266 -14.19 -32.88 -8.91
N SER A 267 -12.94 -33.01 -9.33
CA SER A 267 -12.39 -34.21 -9.97
C SER A 267 -12.15 -35.38 -9.00
N GLY A 268 -12.45 -35.24 -7.71
CA GLY A 268 -12.26 -36.29 -6.71
C GLY A 268 -10.82 -36.53 -6.26
N HIS A 269 -9.85 -35.74 -6.76
CA HIS A 269 -8.43 -35.92 -6.47
C HIS A 269 -7.96 -35.21 -5.18
N GLY A 270 -8.88 -34.63 -4.41
CA GLY A 270 -8.59 -33.90 -3.16
C GLY A 270 -8.08 -34.76 -1.99
N GLY A 271 -8.03 -36.08 -2.13
CA GLY A 271 -7.61 -37.01 -1.07
C GLY A 271 -6.14 -36.91 -0.67
N ASN A 272 -5.23 -36.55 -1.59
CA ASN A 272 -3.79 -36.45 -1.32
C ASN A 272 -3.41 -35.14 -0.62
N LYS A 273 -3.75 -35.02 0.66
CA LYS A 273 -3.52 -33.81 1.48
C LYS A 273 -2.05 -33.37 1.49
N THR A 274 -1.11 -34.32 1.57
CA THR A 274 0.33 -34.05 1.64
C THR A 274 0.89 -33.57 0.29
N GLY A 275 0.51 -34.21 -0.81
CA GLY A 275 0.92 -33.79 -2.15
C GLY A 275 0.41 -32.38 -2.49
N TRP A 276 -0.86 -32.11 -2.22
CA TRP A 276 -1.45 -30.78 -2.44
C TRP A 276 -0.83 -29.69 -1.56
N LYS A 277 -0.32 -30.06 -0.38
CA LYS A 277 0.42 -29.14 0.50
C LYS A 277 1.72 -28.68 -0.15
N TYR A 278 2.57 -29.61 -0.60
CA TYR A 278 3.84 -29.24 -1.23
C TYR A 278 3.64 -28.55 -2.58
N PHE A 279 2.65 -28.98 -3.36
CA PHE A 279 2.27 -28.28 -4.58
C PHE A 279 1.85 -26.83 -4.30
N GLY A 280 1.06 -26.60 -3.24
CA GLY A 280 0.70 -25.25 -2.81
C GLY A 280 1.91 -24.39 -2.46
N TYR A 281 2.92 -24.93 -1.77
CA TYR A 281 4.17 -24.23 -1.49
C TYR A 281 4.94 -23.88 -2.76
N LEU A 282 5.06 -24.83 -3.69
CA LEU A 282 5.76 -24.61 -4.95
C LEU A 282 5.04 -23.55 -5.80
N TRP A 283 3.71 -23.64 -5.92
CA TRP A 283 2.90 -22.65 -6.61
C TRP A 283 3.08 -21.25 -6.02
N TRP A 284 2.95 -21.13 -4.69
CA TRP A 284 3.13 -19.87 -3.99
C TRP A 284 4.52 -19.28 -4.18
N ALA A 285 5.58 -20.09 -4.01
CA ALA A 285 6.96 -19.65 -4.15
C ALA A 285 7.27 -19.22 -5.59
N SER A 286 6.78 -19.97 -6.59
CA SER A 286 6.95 -19.63 -8.00
C SER A 286 6.20 -18.35 -8.38
N TRP A 287 4.94 -18.19 -7.93
CA TRP A 287 4.14 -17.01 -8.24
C TRP A 287 4.68 -15.73 -7.59
N LEU A 288 4.98 -15.79 -6.29
CA LEU A 288 5.59 -14.65 -5.60
C LEU A 288 7.00 -14.39 -6.10
N GLY A 289 7.79 -15.42 -6.35
CA GLY A 289 9.12 -15.27 -6.95
C GLY A 289 9.04 -14.50 -8.26
N TYR A 290 8.21 -14.95 -9.20
CA TYR A 290 8.01 -14.27 -10.49
C TYR A 290 7.52 -12.82 -10.32
N SER A 291 6.40 -12.63 -9.61
CA SER A 291 5.77 -11.31 -9.50
C SER A 291 6.59 -10.31 -8.68
N CYS A 292 7.24 -10.74 -7.59
CA CYS A 292 8.10 -9.87 -6.79
C CYS A 292 9.41 -9.57 -7.52
N LEU A 293 10.07 -10.53 -8.18
CA LEU A 293 11.32 -10.24 -8.88
C LEU A 293 11.13 -9.19 -9.96
N TRP A 294 10.04 -9.28 -10.74
CA TRP A 294 9.69 -8.26 -11.71
C TRP A 294 9.44 -6.90 -11.04
N TYR A 295 8.63 -6.87 -9.99
CA TYR A 295 8.32 -5.63 -9.28
C TYR A 295 9.55 -4.98 -8.64
N LEU A 296 10.46 -5.77 -8.07
CA LEU A 296 11.71 -5.30 -7.50
C LEU A 296 12.62 -4.66 -8.55
N GLU A 297 12.63 -5.21 -9.76
CA GLU A 297 13.37 -4.62 -10.87
C GLU A 297 12.77 -3.27 -11.30
N GLU A 298 11.43 -3.13 -11.32
CA GLU A 298 10.78 -1.84 -11.59
C GLU A 298 11.03 -0.81 -10.48
N LEU A 299 10.99 -1.22 -9.21
CA LEU A 299 11.37 -0.36 -8.08
C LEU A 299 12.83 0.08 -8.17
N ARG A 300 13.72 -0.80 -8.63
CA ARG A 300 15.15 -0.51 -8.86
C ARG A 300 15.32 0.49 -10.00
N LYS A 301 14.69 0.26 -11.16
CA LYS A 301 14.72 1.19 -12.31
C LYS A 301 14.16 2.57 -11.95
N ALA A 302 13.18 2.61 -11.05
CA ALA A 302 12.62 3.85 -10.53
C ALA A 302 13.54 4.55 -9.51
N GLY A 303 14.62 3.90 -9.06
CA GLY A 303 15.59 4.45 -8.11
C GLY A 303 15.17 4.34 -6.65
N LEU A 304 14.24 3.43 -6.31
CA LEU A 304 13.76 3.27 -4.93
C LEU A 304 14.79 2.52 -4.08
N TRP A 305 15.34 1.43 -4.62
CA TRP A 305 16.25 0.53 -3.92
C TRP A 305 17.55 0.32 -4.73
N ASP A 306 18.68 0.30 -4.02
CA ASP A 306 20.03 0.10 -4.58
C ASP A 306 20.49 -1.38 -4.53
N VAL A 307 19.56 -2.34 -4.46
CA VAL A 307 19.91 -3.76 -4.25
C VAL A 307 20.11 -4.46 -5.60
N ASP A 308 21.33 -4.96 -5.85
CA ASP A 308 21.68 -5.79 -6.99
C ASP A 308 21.01 -7.17 -6.92
N LEU A 309 19.82 -7.32 -7.50
CA LEU A 309 19.18 -8.62 -7.66
C LEU A 309 19.68 -9.28 -8.95
N LYS A 310 20.88 -9.89 -8.89
CA LYS A 310 21.48 -10.67 -9.99
C LYS A 310 20.70 -11.94 -10.36
N VAL A 311 19.57 -12.24 -9.71
CA VAL A 311 18.87 -13.53 -9.81
C VAL A 311 18.12 -13.71 -11.14
N LEU A 312 17.60 -12.64 -11.74
CA LEU A 312 16.83 -12.76 -13.00
C LEU A 312 17.72 -13.02 -14.24
N GLY A 313 18.97 -12.54 -14.23
CA GLY A 313 19.91 -12.78 -15.34
C GLY A 313 20.33 -14.24 -15.49
N TYR A 314 20.25 -15.05 -14.43
CA TYR A 314 20.59 -16.48 -14.48
C TYR A 314 19.52 -17.34 -15.16
N PHE A 315 18.28 -16.86 -15.26
CA PHE A 315 17.17 -17.62 -15.88
C PHE A 315 16.92 -17.25 -17.35
N GLY A 316 17.77 -16.44 -17.96
CA GLY A 316 17.76 -16.20 -19.41
C GLY A 316 16.53 -15.44 -19.94
N PHE A 317 15.73 -14.83 -19.07
CA PHE A 317 14.60 -13.99 -19.48
C PHE A 317 15.09 -12.57 -19.77
N THR A 318 15.43 -12.30 -21.02
CA THR A 318 15.40 -10.94 -21.59
C THR A 318 13.95 -10.62 -21.99
N LEU A 319 13.41 -9.53 -21.46
CA LEU A 319 12.25 -8.83 -22.05
C LEU A 319 12.77 -7.83 -23.09
#